data_AF-A0A9E4CFQ8-F1
#
_entry.id   AF-A0A9E4CFQ8-F1
#
_cell.length_a   1.000
_cell.length_b   1.000
_cell.length_c   1.000
_cell.angle_alpha   90.00
_cell.angle_beta   90.00
_cell.angle_gamma   90.00
#
_symmetry.space_group_name_H-M   'P 1'
#
loop_
_entity.id
_entity.type
_entity.pdbx_description
1 polymer ?
#
loop_
_entity_poly.entity_id
_entity_poly.type
_entity_poly.pdbx_seq_one_letter_code
_entity_poly.pdbx_strand_id
1 'polypeptide(L)' 'TVQPLFELGFGKRPREELYDLRVDPDYMHNLANDPAYDALREELATQLMGILQEQADPRLVEAACRFESAPYAGPPTHTD' A
#
# COMPACT_ATOMS: atom_id res chain seq x y z
N THR A 1 26.05 -7.72 2.75
CA THR A 1 25.35 -8.98 2.42
C THR A 1 24.25 -8.68 1.42
N VAL A 2 23.74 -9.67 0.69
CA VAL A 2 22.69 -9.46 -0.33
C VAL A 2 21.29 -9.33 0.29
N GLN A 3 21.13 -9.75 1.55
CA GLN A 3 19.84 -9.79 2.24
C GLN A 3 19.04 -8.47 2.21
N PRO A 4 19.59 -7.28 2.52
CA PRO A 4 18.81 -6.04 2.48
C PRO A 4 18.29 -5.69 1.07
N LEU A 5 19.08 -5.98 0.04
CA LEU A 5 18.67 -5.78 -1.36
C LEU A 5 17.60 -6.80 -1.79
N PHE A 6 17.69 -8.03 -1.27
CA PHE A 6 16.66 -9.04 -1.50
C PHE A 6 15.35 -8.66 -0.81
N GLU A 7 15.40 -8.19 0.43
CA GLU A 7 14.22 -7.73 1.17
C GLU A 7 13.58 -6.51 0.49
N LEU A 8 14.38 -5.57 -0.01
CA LEU A 8 13.87 -4.43 -0.77
C LEU A 8 13.19 -4.85 -2.08
N GLY A 9 13.77 -5.81 -2.81
CA GLY A 9 13.26 -6.24 -4.11
C GLY A 9 12.12 -7.26 -4.06
N PHE A 10 12.11 -8.14 -3.05
CA PHE A 10 11.24 -9.32 -2.99
C PHE A 10 10.57 -9.54 -1.63
N GLY A 11 10.90 -8.73 -0.62
CA GLY A 11 10.28 -8.81 0.69
C GLY A 11 8.80 -8.40 0.67
N LYS A 12 8.08 -8.78 1.72
CA LYS A 12 6.72 -8.26 1.92
C LYS A 12 6.80 -6.78 2.22
N ARG A 13 5.97 -6.00 1.53
CA ARG A 13 5.84 -4.58 1.82
C ARG A 13 5.04 -4.36 3.11
N PRO A 14 5.41 -3.36 3.93
CA PRO A 14 4.61 -2.98 5.08
C PRO A 14 3.24 -2.45 4.63
N ARG A 15 2.34 -2.24 5.59
CA ARG A 15 1.01 -1.68 5.33
C ARG A 15 1.07 -0.29 4.67
N GLU A 16 2.03 0.52 5.09
CA GLU A 16 2.22 1.91 4.62
C GLU A 16 3.66 2.13 4.17
N GLU A 17 3.82 2.86 3.08
CA GLU A 17 5.11 3.34 2.57
C GLU A 17 5.00 4.86 2.36
N LEU A 18 5.95 5.62 2.92
CA LEU A 18 6.03 7.07 2.78
C LEU A 18 7.42 7.46 2.30
N TYR A 19 7.50 8.28 1.25
CA TYR A 19 8.77 8.68 0.64
C TYR A 19 8.80 10.19 0.40
N ASP A 20 9.95 10.80 0.68
CA ASP A 20 10.22 12.19 0.30
C ASP A 20 11.04 12.23 -1.00
N LEU A 21 10.36 12.38 -2.14
CA LEU A 21 10.98 12.34 -3.46
C LEU A 21 11.94 13.50 -3.75
N ARG A 22 11.94 14.55 -2.90
CA ARG A 22 12.90 15.66 -3.03
C ARG A 22 14.31 15.21 -2.68
N VAL A 23 14.43 14.20 -1.83
CA VAL A 23 15.71 13.68 -1.31
C VAL A 23 15.92 12.20 -1.60
N ASP A 24 14.84 11.46 -1.90
CA ASP A 24 14.84 10.03 -2.23
C ASP A 24 14.03 9.77 -3.52
N PRO A 25 14.53 10.21 -4.69
CA PRO A 25 13.79 10.10 -5.96
C PRO A 25 13.55 8.65 -6.42
N ASP A 26 14.32 7.70 -5.88
CA ASP A 26 14.27 6.29 -6.24
C ASP A 26 13.46 5.43 -5.25
N TYR A 27 12.77 6.05 -4.29
CA TYR A 27 11.88 5.36 -3.33
C TYR A 27 12.60 4.28 -2.49
N MET A 28 13.85 4.54 -2.11
CA MET A 28 14.71 3.55 -1.46
C MET A 28 14.59 3.58 0.08
N HIS A 29 14.07 4.67 0.65
CA HIS A 29 14.03 4.92 2.09
C HIS A 29 12.60 5.19 2.57
N ASN A 30 11.93 4.13 3.03
CA ASN A 30 10.58 4.26 3.58
C ASN A 30 10.58 4.96 4.95
N LEU A 31 9.91 6.11 5.03
CA LEU A 31 9.77 6.99 6.20
C LEU A 31 8.53 6.68 7.05
N ALA A 32 7.72 5.67 6.69
CA ALA A 32 6.43 5.43 7.33
C ALA A 32 6.53 5.12 8.84
N ASN A 33 7.68 4.68 9.33
CA ASN A 33 7.93 4.41 10.75
C ASN A 33 8.84 5.47 11.42
N ASP A 34 9.15 6.57 10.73
CA ASP A 34 9.94 7.67 11.30
C ASP A 34 9.01 8.62 12.08
N PRO A 35 9.18 8.79 13.41
CA PRO A 35 8.34 9.66 14.22
C PRO A 35 8.32 11.13 13.77
N ALA A 36 9.36 11.58 13.05
CA ALA A 36 9.39 12.94 12.50
C ALA A 36 8.34 13.15 11.40
N TYR A 37 7.85 12.08 10.78
CA TYR A 37 6.90 12.10 9.67
C TYR A 37 5.50 11.61 10.05
N ASP A 38 5.26 11.21 11.31
CA ASP A 38 3.99 10.59 11.73
C ASP A 38 2.77 11.47 11.46
N ALA A 39 2.84 12.75 11.80
CA ALA A 39 1.73 13.68 11.55
C ALA A 39 1.40 13.80 10.05
N LEU A 40 2.43 13.87 9.20
CA LEU A 40 2.26 13.93 7.74
C LEU A 40 1.73 12.61 7.18
N ARG A 41 2.23 11.47 7.69
CA ARG A 41 1.75 10.13 7.34
C ARG A 41 0.26 10.00 7.63
N GLU A 42 -0.18 10.41 8.82
CA GLU A 42 -1.59 10.36 9.22
C GLU A 42 -2.48 11.29 8.39
N GLU A 43 -2.01 12.49 8.06
CA GLU A 43 -2.71 13.43 7.18
C GLU A 43 -2.94 12.82 5.80
N LEU A 44 -1.87 12.31 5.17
CA LEU A 44 -1.94 11.70 3.83
C LEU A 44 -2.77 10.42 3.82
N ALA A 45 -2.67 9.59 4.87
CA ALA A 45 -3.49 8.39 5.02
C ALA A 45 -4.97 8.76 5.14
N THR A 46 -5.31 9.76 5.95
CA THR A 46 -6.68 10.26 6.10
C THR A 46 -7.22 10.81 4.79
N GLN A 47 -6.42 11.61 4.07
CA GLN A 47 -6.80 12.14 2.76
C GLN A 47 -7.05 11.02 1.74
N LEU A 48 -6.15 10.04 1.65
CA LEU A 48 -6.30 8.89 0.76
C LEU A 48 -7.59 8.12 1.05
N MET A 49 -7.82 7.76 2.32
CA MET A 49 -9.01 7.01 2.71
C MET A 49 -10.30 7.78 2.47
N GLY A 50 -10.29 9.11 2.70
CA GLY A 50 -11.41 9.99 2.37
C GLY A 50 -11.74 9.97 0.88
N ILE A 51 -10.74 10.16 0.01
CA ILE A 51 -10.92 10.11 -1.44
C ILE A 51 -11.46 8.75 -1.90
N LEU A 52 -10.90 7.65 -1.40
CA LEU A 52 -11.35 6.30 -1.77
C LEU A 52 -12.80 6.06 -1.34
N GLN A 53 -13.19 6.57 -0.16
CA GLN A 53 -14.57 6.46 0.32
C GLN A 53 -15.54 7.30 -0.52
N GLU A 54 -15.17 8.55 -0.84
CA GLU A 54 -15.96 9.46 -1.68
C GLU A 54 -16.16 8.92 -3.10
N GLN A 55 -15.14 8.29 -3.67
CA GLN A 55 -15.20 7.69 -5.00
C GLN A 55 -15.82 6.30 -5.02
N ALA A 56 -16.27 5.80 -3.87
CA ALA A 56 -16.82 4.46 -3.71
C ALA A 56 -15.87 3.37 -4.26
N ASP A 57 -14.59 3.45 -3.88
CA ASP A 57 -13.60 2.45 -4.27
C ASP A 57 -14.08 1.05 -3.81
N PRO A 58 -14.22 0.07 -4.72
CA PRO A 58 -14.74 -1.25 -4.41
C PRO A 58 -13.93 -2.01 -3.35
N ARG A 59 -12.63 -1.76 -3.25
CA ARG A 59 -11.77 -2.40 -2.24
C ARG A 59 -12.05 -1.88 -0.84
N LEU A 60 -12.67 -0.71 -0.73
CA LEU A 60 -13.01 -0.10 0.54
C LEU A 60 -14.48 -0.33 0.92
N VAL A 61 -15.40 -0.18 -0.02
CA VAL A 61 -16.84 -0.10 0.29
C VAL A 61 -17.60 -1.42 0.09
N GLU A 62 -17.07 -2.37 -0.68
CA GLU A 62 -17.73 -3.66 -0.92
C GLU A 62 -17.20 -4.73 0.04
N ALA A 63 -18.10 -5.42 0.75
CA ALA A 63 -17.72 -6.52 1.63
C ALA A 63 -17.06 -7.70 0.86
N ALA A 64 -17.51 -7.93 -0.38
CA ALA A 64 -16.88 -8.83 -1.33
C ALA A 64 -16.46 -7.98 -2.53
N CYS A 65 -15.21 -7.50 -2.51
CA CYS A 65 -14.70 -6.63 -3.57
C CYS A 65 -14.76 -7.34 -4.92
N ARG A 66 -15.49 -6.73 -5.87
CA ARG A 66 -15.66 -7.28 -7.22
C ARG A 66 -14.35 -7.59 -7.95
N PHE A 67 -13.26 -6.90 -7.60
CA PHE A 67 -11.94 -7.13 -8.20
C PHE A 67 -11.29 -8.45 -7.76
N GLU A 68 -11.76 -9.07 -6.69
CA GLU A 68 -11.30 -10.38 -6.21
C GLU A 68 -11.99 -11.56 -6.93
N SER A 69 -12.75 -11.27 -8.00
CA SER A 69 -13.51 -12.27 -8.76
C SER A 69 -13.47 -12.00 -10.27
N ALA A 70 -13.94 -12.97 -11.06
CA ALA A 70 -14.03 -12.82 -12.52
C ALA A 70 -14.93 -11.64 -12.91
N PRO A 71 -14.58 -10.84 -13.94
CA PRO A 71 -13.48 -11.04 -14.89
C PRO A 71 -12.13 -10.43 -14.49
N TYR A 72 -12.02 -9.84 -13.29
CA TYR A 72 -10.83 -9.08 -12.87
C TYR A 72 -9.73 -9.96 -12.28
N ALA A 73 -10.13 -11.02 -11.56
CA ALA A 73 -9.25 -12.05 -11.05
C ALA A 73 -9.57 -13.41 -11.68
N GLY A 74 -8.61 -14.33 -11.61
CA GLY A 74 -8.87 -15.74 -11.90
C GLY A 74 -9.92 -16.33 -10.95
N PRO A 75 -10.48 -17.51 -11.27
CA PRO A 75 -11.35 -18.20 -10.32
C PRO A 75 -10.60 -18.34 -8.98
N PRO A 76 -11.27 -18.19 -7.83
CA PRO A 76 -10.64 -18.49 -6.55
C PRO A 76 -10.03 -19.89 -6.67
N THR A 77 -8.71 -19.98 -6.50
CA THR A 77 -8.03 -21.27 -6.56
C THR A 77 -8.69 -22.17 -5.52
N HIS A 78 -9.29 -23.27 -5.99
CA HIS A 78 -9.97 -24.24 -5.16
C HIS A 78 -9.10 -24.60 -3.95
N THR A 79 -9.67 -24.47 -2.75
CA THR A 79 -9.13 -25.01 -1.51
C THR A 79 -9.14 -26.54 -1.60
N ASP A 80 -7.97 -27.16 -1.47
CA ASP A 80 -7.85 -28.41 -0.70
C ASP A 80 -7.90 -28.07 0.80
#